data_AF-A0A7Y9RUH5-F1
#
_entry.id   AF-A0A7Y9RUH5-F1
#
_cell.length_a   1.000
_cell.length_b   1.000
_cell.length_c   1.000
_cell.angle_alpha   90.00
_cell.angle_beta   90.00
_cell.angle_gamma   90.00
#
_symmetry.space_group_name_H-M   'P 1'
#
loop_
_entity.id
_entity.type
_entity.pdbx_description
1 polymer ?
#
loop_
_entity_poly.entity_id
_entity_poly.type
_entity_poly.pdbx_seq_one_letter_code
_entity_poly.pdbx_strand_id
1 'polypeptide(L)'
;MYDNDIDWRWRATRTSAGLPHVRLHDLRYFYASGLIAAGCDVVTVQRALGHSSATTTLNTYNHLWPTAEDRTRAAAADLIAQSTRQADSLSEG
;
A
#
# COMPACT_ATOMS: atom_id res chain seq x y z
N MET A 1 16.47 -29.84 -15.75
CA MET A 1 15.40 -29.92 -14.74
C MET A 1 15.53 -28.66 -13.89
N TYR A 2 14.90 -27.56 -14.29
CA TYR A 2 14.94 -26.32 -13.51
C TYR A 2 13.90 -26.46 -12.42
N ASP A 3 14.37 -26.65 -11.19
CA ASP A 3 13.53 -26.96 -10.06
C ASP A 3 12.74 -25.73 -9.63
N ASN A 4 11.42 -25.88 -9.56
CA ASN A 4 10.51 -24.84 -9.13
C ASN A 4 10.49 -24.80 -7.59
N ASP A 5 11.68 -24.66 -7.01
CA ASP A 5 11.98 -24.87 -5.60
C ASP A 5 11.19 -23.87 -4.72
N ILE A 6 11.00 -22.66 -5.26
CA ILE A 6 10.22 -21.60 -4.64
C ILE A 6 8.72 -21.91 -4.66
N ASP A 7 8.19 -22.53 -5.72
CA ASP A 7 6.76 -22.83 -5.80
C ASP A 7 6.38 -23.93 -4.82
N TRP A 8 7.17 -25.00 -4.67
CA TRP A 8 6.84 -26.04 -3.67
C TRP A 8 6.94 -25.50 -2.24
N ARG A 9 7.97 -24.69 -1.92
CA ARG A 9 8.12 -24.07 -0.60
C ARG A 9 6.96 -23.13 -0.32
N TRP A 10 6.55 -22.34 -1.31
CA TRP A 10 5.39 -21.47 -1.20
C TRP A 10 4.10 -22.27 -0.97
N ARG A 11 3.90 -23.37 -1.69
CA ARG A 11 2.74 -24.26 -1.50
C ARG A 11 2.70 -24.87 -0.11
N ALA A 12 3.84 -25.30 0.42
CA ALA A 12 3.93 -25.81 1.79
C ALA A 12 3.59 -24.71 2.80
N THR A 13 4.23 -23.55 2.70
CA THR A 13 4.02 -22.40 3.60
C THR A 13 2.57 -21.92 3.60
N ARG A 14 1.94 -21.74 2.43
CA ARG A 14 0.55 -21.27 2.34
C ARG A 14 -0.44 -22.26 2.94
N THR A 15 -0.16 -23.56 2.81
CA THR A 15 -1.00 -24.62 3.40
C THR A 15 -0.88 -24.59 4.92
N SER A 16 0.35 -24.49 5.45
CA SER A 16 0.58 -24.38 6.90
C SER A 16 -0.01 -23.10 7.50
N ALA A 17 -0.05 -22.00 6.73
CA ALA A 17 -0.66 -20.74 7.14
C ALA A 17 -2.20 -20.71 7.01
N GLY A 18 -2.84 -21.77 6.49
CA GLY A 18 -4.29 -21.81 6.27
C GLY A 18 -4.78 -20.90 5.12
N LEU A 19 -3.89 -20.55 4.18
CA LEU A 19 -4.15 -19.61 3.08
C LEU A 19 -4.03 -20.30 1.70
N PRO A 20 -4.90 -21.27 1.38
CA PRO A 20 -4.74 -22.10 0.18
C PRO A 20 -4.89 -21.33 -1.13
N HIS A 21 -5.51 -20.15 -1.15
CA HIS A 21 -5.75 -19.41 -2.39
C HIS A 21 -4.79 -18.24 -2.61
N VAL A 22 -3.85 -18.00 -1.69
CA VAL A 22 -2.91 -16.87 -1.80
C VAL A 22 -1.75 -17.25 -2.71
N ARG A 23 -1.51 -16.41 -3.72
CA ARG A 23 -0.39 -16.51 -4.66
C ARG A 23 0.75 -15.64 -4.17
N LEU A 24 1.97 -15.97 -4.61
CA LEU A 24 3.16 -15.19 -4.29
C LEU A 24 3.03 -13.73 -4.77
N HIS A 25 2.34 -13.50 -5.89
CA HIS A 25 2.07 -12.16 -6.40
C HIS A 25 1.18 -11.33 -5.47
N ASP A 26 0.28 -11.95 -4.72
CA ASP A 26 -0.63 -11.26 -3.81
C ASP A 26 0.13 -10.65 -2.62
N LEU A 27 1.27 -11.25 -2.22
CA LEU A 27 2.19 -10.63 -1.24
C LEU A 27 2.83 -9.36 -1.79
N ARG A 28 3.23 -9.36 -3.07
CA ARG A 28 3.79 -8.18 -3.72
C ARG A 28 2.75 -7.07 -3.81
N TYR A 29 1.50 -7.43 -4.10
CA TYR A 29 0.37 -6.52 -4.10
C TYR A 29 0.11 -5.93 -2.70
N PHE A 30 0.08 -6.78 -1.66
CA PHE A 30 -0.06 -6.34 -0.26
C PHE A 30 1.02 -5.33 0.12
N TYR A 31 2.28 -5.65 -0.15
CA TYR A 31 3.39 -4.76 0.16
C TYR A 31 3.33 -3.43 -0.60
N ALA A 32 3.03 -3.46 -1.91
CA ALA A 32 2.83 -2.25 -2.70
C ALA A 32 1.68 -1.39 -2.14
N SER A 33 0.54 -2.01 -1.82
CA SER A 33 -0.63 -1.30 -1.28
C SER A 33 -0.33 -0.62 0.05
N GLY A 34 0.43 -1.26 0.95
CA GLY A 34 0.81 -0.67 2.23
C GLY A 34 1.72 0.55 2.08
N LEU A 35 2.71 0.49 1.18
CA LEU A 35 3.60 1.63 0.92
C LEU A 35 2.85 2.81 0.31
N ILE A 36 1.92 2.55 -0.61
CA ILE A 36 1.09 3.59 -1.24
C ILE A 36 0.15 4.21 -0.22
N ALA A 37 -0.48 3.40 0.64
CA ALA A 37 -1.33 3.87 1.73
C ALA A 37 -0.57 4.71 2.76
N ALA A 38 0.72 4.41 2.98
CA ALA A 38 1.62 5.22 3.81
C ALA A 38 2.06 6.54 3.15
N GLY A 39 1.61 6.82 1.92
CA GLY A 39 1.92 8.05 1.20
C GLY A 39 3.25 8.03 0.44
N CYS A 40 3.88 6.87 0.24
CA CYS A 40 5.11 6.78 -0.54
C CYS A 40 4.88 7.11 -2.02
N ASP A 41 5.86 7.78 -2.63
CA ASP A 41 5.84 8.07 -4.05
C ASP A 41 6.17 6.84 -4.91
N VAL A 42 5.84 6.91 -6.20
CA VAL A 42 6.00 5.80 -7.16
C VAL A 42 7.45 5.31 -7.29
N VAL A 43 8.45 6.19 -7.13
CA VAL A 43 9.87 5.81 -7.23
C VAL A 43 10.28 5.06 -5.97
N THR A 44 9.85 5.50 -4.79
CA THR A 44 10.08 4.78 -3.54
C THR A 44 9.46 3.38 -3.58
N VAL A 45 8.20 3.27 -4.01
CA VAL A 45 7.51 1.97 -4.14
C VAL A 45 8.21 1.09 -5.18
N GLN A 46 8.61 1.65 -6.33
CA GLN A 46 9.37 0.92 -7.35
C GLN A 46 10.69 0.34 -6.81
N ARG A 47 11.46 1.13 -6.07
CA ARG A 47 12.74 0.70 -5.49
C ARG A 47 12.52 -0.37 -4.42
N ALA A 48 11.52 -0.19 -3.57
CA ALA A 48 11.15 -1.17 -2.55
C ALA A 48 10.71 -2.52 -3.15
N LEU A 49 10.04 -2.49 -4.31
CA LEU A 49 9.66 -3.68 -5.05
C LEU A 49 10.80 -4.25 -5.90
N GLY A 50 11.92 -3.54 -6.09
CA GLY A 50 13.00 -3.96 -6.99
C GLY A 50 12.58 -3.99 -8.47
N HIS A 51 11.57 -3.23 -8.88
CA HIS A 51 11.26 -3.07 -10.30
C HIS A 51 12.35 -2.22 -10.96
N SER A 52 12.77 -2.58 -12.17
CA SER A 52 13.78 -1.81 -12.93
C SER A 52 13.25 -0.46 -13.44
N SER A 53 11.93 -0.31 -13.56
CA SER A 53 11.28 0.90 -14.06
C SER A 53 10.06 1.27 -13.23
N ALA A 54 9.90 2.56 -12.95
CA ALA A 54 8.73 3.12 -12.27
C ALA A 54 7.45 2.93 -13.10
N THR A 55 7.56 2.88 -14.43
CA THR A 55 6.44 2.62 -15.33
C THR A 55 5.80 1.26 -15.08
N THR A 56 6.59 0.22 -14.78
CA THR A 56 6.08 -1.11 -14.45
C THR A 56 5.23 -1.08 -13.18
N THR A 57 5.72 -0.38 -12.15
CA THR A 57 4.99 -0.17 -10.90
C THR A 57 3.72 0.62 -11.14
N LEU A 58 3.80 1.72 -11.87
CA LEU A 58 2.66 2.58 -12.15
C LEU A 58 1.58 1.83 -12.95
N ASN A 59 1.94 1.16 -14.04
CA ASN A 59 0.99 0.39 -14.84
C ASN A 59 0.27 -0.71 -14.04
N THR A 60 0.93 -1.29 -13.03
CA THR A 60 0.37 -2.38 -12.24
C THR A 60 -0.46 -1.89 -11.06
N TYR A 61 -0.08 -0.77 -10.44
CA TYR A 61 -0.62 -0.32 -9.15
C TYR A 61 -1.23 1.08 -9.20
N ASN A 62 -1.35 1.72 -10.38
CA ASN A 62 -1.91 3.08 -10.54
C ASN A 62 -3.22 3.28 -9.77
N HIS A 63 -4.11 2.29 -9.81
CA HIS A 63 -5.42 2.33 -9.14
C HIS A 63 -5.35 2.37 -7.61
N LEU A 64 -4.19 2.10 -7.01
CA LEU A 64 -3.98 2.20 -5.57
C LEU A 64 -3.62 3.63 -5.14
N TRP A 65 -3.15 4.49 -6.05
CA TRP A 65 -2.80 5.85 -5.67
C TRP A 65 -4.05 6.70 -5.46
N PRO A 66 -4.14 7.44 -4.34
CA PRO A 66 -5.26 8.32 -4.10
C PRO A 66 -5.29 9.42 -5.15
N THR A 67 -6.48 9.67 -5.68
CA THR A 67 -6.69 10.72 -6.66
C THR A 67 -6.40 12.09 -6.04
N ALA A 68 -6.26 13.11 -6.89
CA ALA A 68 -6.13 14.48 -6.40
C ALA A 68 -7.36 14.89 -5.55
N GLU A 69 -8.55 14.40 -5.92
CA GLU A 69 -9.78 14.64 -5.18
C GLU A 69 -9.77 13.96 -3.80
N ASP A 70 -9.32 12.70 -3.71
CA ASP A 70 -9.21 11.96 -2.45
C ASP A 70 -8.28 12.68 -1.47
N ARG A 71 -7.12 13.11 -1.98
CA ARG A 71 -6.14 13.87 -1.18
C ARG A 71 -6.69 15.22 -0.73
N THR A 72 -7.39 15.93 -1.61
CA THR A 72 -8.01 17.23 -1.27
C THR A 72 -9.09 17.05 -0.21
N ARG A 73 -9.92 16.02 -0.32
CA ARG A 73 -10.97 15.69 0.65
C ARG A 73 -10.38 15.36 2.02
N ALA A 74 -9.35 14.50 2.05
CA ALA A 74 -8.68 14.14 3.30
C ALA A 74 -8.05 15.38 3.96
N ALA A 75 -7.32 16.20 3.20
CA ALA A 75 -6.72 17.43 3.71
C ALA A 75 -7.77 18.42 4.26
N ALA A 76 -8.91 18.58 3.58
CA ALA A 76 -9.99 19.43 4.04
C ALA A 76 -10.62 18.91 5.35
N ALA A 77 -10.83 17.59 5.47
CA ALA A 77 -11.34 16.97 6.68
C ALA A 77 -10.39 17.18 7.87
N ASP A 78 -9.08 17.00 7.65
CA ASP A 78 -8.05 17.21 8.68
C ASP A 78 -7.99 18.65 9.16
N LEU A 79 -8.10 19.63 8.24
CA LEU A 79 -8.15 21.05 8.57
C LEU A 79 -9.36 21.37 9.46
N ILE A 80 -10.56 20.90 9.09
CA ILE A 80 -11.78 21.10 9.88
C ILE A 80 -11.65 20.47 11.28
N ALA A 81 -11.10 19.26 11.36
CA ALA A 81 -10.90 18.56 12.63
C ALA A 81 -9.88 19.25 13.55
N GLN A 82 -8.85 19.88 12.98
CA GLN A 82 -7.89 20.69 13.75
C GLN A 82 -8.56 21.97 14.28
N SER A 83 -9.33 22.68 13.45
CA SER A 83 -10.03 23.89 13.86
C SER A 83 -11.06 23.64 14.98
N THR A 84 -11.78 22.52 14.93
CA THR A 84 -12.77 22.15 15.96
C THR A 84 -12.11 21.87 17.31
N ARG A 85 -11.03 21.08 17.32
CA ARG A 85 -10.25 20.80 18.54
C ARG A 85 -9.66 22.06 19.18
N GLN A 86 -9.22 23.00 18.36
CA GLN A 86 -8.68 24.26 18.84
C GLN A 86 -9.76 25.13 19.50
N ALA A 87 -10.98 25.15 18.94
CA ALA A 87 -12.11 25.86 19.54
C ALA A 87 -12.53 25.28 20.90
N ASP A 88 -12.59 23.94 21.01
CA ASP A 88 -12.90 23.26 22.28
C ASP A 88 -11.87 23.61 23.36
N SER A 89 -10.57 23.57 23.03
CA SER A 89 -9.49 23.89 23.97
C SER A 89 -9.47 25.33 24.49
N LEU A 90 -10.11 26.26 23.77
CA LEU A 90 -10.20 27.68 24.17
C LEU A 90 -11.42 27.95 25.08
N SER A 91 -12.36 27.02 25.18
CA SER A 91 -13.59 27.17 25.97
C SER A 91 -13.51 26.57 27.38
N GLU A 92 -12.47 25.78 27.68
CA GLU A 92 -12.29 25.07 28.96
C GLU A 92 -11.33 25.77 29.94
N GLY A 93 -10.87 26.99 29.63
CA GLY A 93 -9.98 27.82 30.46
C GLY A 93 -10.63 29.12 30.91
#